data_AF-A0A662I617-F1
#
_entry.id   AF-A0A662I617-F1
#
_cell.length_a   1.000
_cell.length_b   1.000
_cell.length_c   1.000
_cell.angle_alpha   90.00
_cell.angle_beta   90.00
_cell.angle_gamma   90.00
#
_symmetry.space_group_name_H-M   'P 1'
#
loop_
_entity.id
_entity.type
_entity.pdbx_description
1 polymer ?
#
loop_
_entity_poly.entity_id
_entity_poly.type
_entity_poly.pdbx_seq_one_letter_code
_entity_poly.pdbx_strand_id
1 'polypeptide(L)'
;MAIDFYAWAQIAKVGAENVGYVMPEGLTVVNPDSIAILKNAPHEDLARIFVKFVLSEDGQKLWMLPAGKYPDGPKEYTLGRMSVIPELYQKLAGRSIVPVNPFEMKSVLKYDSTKGGKRWSLVNDLFGALIIDTHDDLVKAWKKIIDNWDKLPEDIRNKALAELTKVPVSEDEALQLADKWGDQEFRNQKISEWRNFAVQKYSNVVSMIDQYFEEQARLQQQQQLMMIAVAVIAIIVVVAAVFYMRKKKA
;
A
#
# COMPACT_ATOMS: atom_id res chain seq x y z
N MET A 1 -7.87 -2.98 3.35
CA MET A 1 -8.01 -4.40 2.95
C MET A 1 -9.17 -4.46 1.95
N ALA A 2 -8.92 -4.91 0.72
CA ALA A 2 -9.99 -5.20 -0.23
C ALA A 2 -10.41 -6.65 -0.02
N ILE A 3 -11.69 -6.90 0.22
CA ILE A 3 -12.22 -8.21 0.56
C ILE A 3 -13.37 -8.51 -0.41
N ASP A 4 -13.34 -9.70 -0.97
CA ASP A 4 -14.24 -10.17 -2.03
C ASP A 4 -15.73 -9.93 -1.75
N PHE A 5 -16.24 -10.41 -0.63
CA PHE A 5 -17.67 -10.43 -0.36
C PHE A 5 -18.23 -9.03 -0.10
N TYR A 6 -17.46 -8.13 0.52
CA TYR A 6 -17.85 -6.72 0.62
C TYR A 6 -17.95 -6.11 -0.78
N ALA A 7 -17.00 -6.41 -1.66
CA ALA A 7 -17.02 -5.88 -3.00
C ALA A 7 -18.18 -6.45 -3.83
N TRP A 8 -18.39 -7.77 -3.81
CA TRP A 8 -19.49 -8.40 -4.57
C TRP A 8 -20.87 -8.03 -4.05
N ALA A 9 -21.06 -7.90 -2.73
CA ALA A 9 -22.30 -7.40 -2.16
C ALA A 9 -22.58 -5.95 -2.60
N GLN A 10 -21.56 -5.09 -2.64
CA GLN A 10 -21.71 -3.72 -3.14
C GLN A 10 -21.96 -3.68 -4.64
N ILE A 11 -21.22 -4.46 -5.45
CA ILE A 11 -21.44 -4.57 -6.90
C ILE A 11 -22.87 -5.04 -7.20
N ALA A 12 -23.37 -6.03 -6.45
CA ALA A 12 -24.75 -6.48 -6.57
C ALA A 12 -25.79 -5.39 -6.21
N LYS A 13 -25.41 -4.42 -5.37
CA LYS A 13 -26.27 -3.31 -4.93
C LYS A 13 -26.22 -2.11 -5.87
N VAL A 14 -25.03 -1.73 -6.37
CA VAL A 14 -24.83 -0.47 -7.12
C VAL A 14 -24.48 -0.67 -8.59
N GLY A 15 -24.30 -1.91 -9.04
CA GLY A 15 -23.92 -2.22 -10.42
C GLY A 15 -22.40 -2.24 -10.66
N ALA A 16 -21.97 -3.07 -11.61
CA ALA A 16 -20.56 -3.26 -11.96
C ALA A 16 -19.95 -2.07 -12.74
N GLU A 17 -20.80 -1.18 -13.24
CA GLU A 17 -20.41 0.08 -13.88
C GLU A 17 -19.91 1.14 -12.88
N ASN A 18 -20.28 1.01 -11.61
CA ASN A 18 -19.94 1.97 -10.56
C ASN A 18 -18.79 1.50 -9.67
N VAL A 19 -18.67 0.19 -9.45
CA VAL A 19 -17.64 -0.41 -8.60
C VAL A 19 -17.11 -1.69 -9.26
N GLY A 20 -15.79 -1.85 -9.25
CA GLY A 20 -15.11 -3.06 -9.73
C GLY A 20 -14.34 -3.75 -8.62
N TYR A 21 -14.17 -5.07 -8.76
CA TYR A 21 -13.31 -5.87 -7.91
C TYR A 21 -12.49 -6.83 -8.76
N VAL A 22 -11.19 -6.91 -8.47
CA VAL A 22 -10.25 -7.78 -9.18
C VAL A 22 -9.53 -8.61 -8.14
N MET A 23 -9.46 -9.92 -8.39
CA MET A 23 -8.59 -10.85 -7.68
C MET A 23 -7.37 -11.10 -8.57
N PRO A 24 -6.21 -10.46 -8.31
CA PRO A 24 -5.06 -10.62 -9.18
C PRO A 24 -4.60 -12.08 -9.18
N GLU A 25 -4.41 -12.62 -10.39
CA GLU A 25 -3.99 -14.01 -10.57
C GLU A 25 -2.66 -14.26 -9.86
N GLY A 26 -2.60 -15.34 -9.08
CA GLY A 26 -1.39 -15.73 -8.37
C GLY A 26 -1.05 -14.90 -7.11
N LEU A 27 -1.64 -13.72 -6.91
CA LEU A 27 -1.37 -12.85 -5.76
C LEU A 27 -2.52 -12.78 -4.75
N THR A 28 -3.61 -13.49 -5.00
CA THR A 28 -4.76 -13.55 -4.10
C THR A 28 -4.61 -14.70 -3.10
N VAL A 29 -4.70 -14.39 -1.81
CA VAL A 29 -4.80 -15.41 -0.76
C VAL A 29 -6.27 -15.70 -0.51
N VAL A 30 -6.66 -16.97 -0.59
CA VAL A 30 -7.98 -17.46 -0.18
C VAL A 30 -7.83 -18.16 1.16
N ASN A 31 -8.46 -17.63 2.20
CA ASN A 31 -8.45 -18.22 3.53
C ASN A 31 -9.89 -18.57 3.95
N PRO A 32 -10.15 -19.79 4.48
CA PRO A 32 -11.47 -20.12 5.00
C PRO A 32 -11.69 -19.45 6.36
N ASP A 33 -12.86 -18.83 6.52
CA ASP A 33 -13.30 -18.34 7.82
C ASP A 33 -13.67 -19.52 8.73
N SER A 34 -13.04 -19.57 9.89
CA SER A 34 -13.23 -20.67 10.85
C SER A 34 -14.39 -20.38 11.80
N ILE A 35 -15.12 -21.44 12.18
CA ILE A 35 -16.15 -21.41 13.23
C ILE A 35 -15.81 -22.48 14.28
N ALA A 36 -15.89 -22.11 15.56
CA ALA A 36 -15.58 -23.00 16.67
C ALA A 36 -16.55 -22.80 17.85
N ILE A 37 -16.74 -23.85 18.65
CA ILE A 37 -17.52 -23.80 19.89
C ILE A 37 -16.54 -23.62 21.05
N LEU A 38 -16.79 -22.61 21.89
CA LEU A 38 -15.96 -22.35 23.07
C LEU A 38 -16.09 -23.49 24.08
N LYS A 39 -15.00 -23.74 24.82
CA LYS A 39 -15.04 -24.67 25.96
C LYS A 39 -16.05 -24.17 26.99
N ASN A 40 -16.91 -25.07 27.47
CA ASN A 40 -17.99 -24.77 28.42
C ASN A 40 -19.03 -23.79 27.88
N ALA A 41 -19.36 -23.85 26.58
CA ALA A 41 -20.46 -23.08 26.03
C ALA A 41 -21.77 -23.40 26.77
N PRO A 42 -22.54 -22.38 27.23
CA PRO A 42 -23.72 -22.59 28.07
C PRO A 42 -24.85 -23.37 27.36
N HIS A 43 -24.82 -23.42 26.03
CA HIS A 43 -25.78 -24.12 25.18
C HIS A 43 -25.06 -24.96 24.12
N GLU A 44 -24.28 -25.95 24.56
CA GLU A 44 -23.41 -26.73 23.67
C GLU A 44 -24.18 -27.42 22.52
N ASP A 45 -25.32 -28.05 22.82
CA ASP A 45 -26.11 -28.74 21.79
C ASP A 45 -26.64 -27.79 20.72
N LEU A 46 -27.12 -26.62 21.13
CA LEU A 46 -27.59 -25.59 20.20
C LEU A 46 -26.43 -25.05 19.34
N ALA A 47 -25.26 -24.83 19.96
CA ALA A 47 -24.07 -24.42 19.22
C ALA A 47 -23.64 -25.47 18.18
N ARG A 48 -23.73 -26.76 18.51
CA ARG A 48 -23.45 -27.86 17.58
C ARG A 48 -24.44 -27.89 16.41
N ILE A 49 -25.73 -27.67 16.68
CA ILE A 49 -26.77 -27.57 15.64
C ILE A 49 -26.49 -26.37 14.73
N PHE A 50 -26.14 -25.22 15.31
CA PHE A 50 -25.82 -24.01 14.54
C PHE A 50 -24.61 -24.22 13.62
N VAL A 51 -23.51 -24.80 14.11
CA VAL A 51 -22.33 -25.12 13.28
C VAL A 51 -22.70 -26.09 12.16
N LYS A 52 -23.50 -27.13 12.46
CA LYS A 52 -24.00 -28.06 11.43
C LYS A 52 -24.83 -27.34 10.36
N PHE A 53 -25.68 -26.39 10.74
CA PHE A 53 -26.45 -25.59 9.80
C PHE A 53 -25.55 -24.69 8.95
N VAL A 54 -24.60 -23.99 9.57
CA VAL A 54 -23.64 -23.13 8.86
C VAL A 54 -22.88 -23.90 7.78
N LEU A 55 -22.47 -25.14 8.07
CA LEU A 55 -21.73 -26.00 7.15
C LEU A 55 -22.62 -26.83 6.21
N SER A 56 -23.95 -26.73 6.30
CA SER A 56 -24.87 -27.47 5.42
C SER A 56 -25.06 -26.75 4.08
N GLU A 57 -25.57 -27.45 3.07
CA GLU A 57 -25.92 -26.81 1.80
C GLU A 57 -26.90 -25.64 1.98
N ASP A 58 -27.87 -25.75 2.89
CA ASP A 58 -28.85 -24.71 3.13
C ASP A 58 -28.23 -23.47 3.75
N GLY A 59 -27.31 -23.62 4.72
CA GLY A 59 -26.55 -22.50 5.27
C GLY A 59 -25.65 -21.84 4.23
N GLN A 60 -24.96 -22.65 3.42
CA GLN A 60 -24.04 -22.16 2.39
C GLN A 60 -24.76 -21.47 1.22
N LYS A 61 -25.98 -21.88 0.86
CA LYS A 61 -26.82 -21.17 -0.14
C LYS A 61 -27.12 -19.73 0.29
N LEU A 62 -27.32 -19.48 1.58
CA LEU A 62 -27.53 -18.12 2.10
C LEU A 62 -26.35 -17.19 1.81
N TRP A 63 -25.14 -17.74 1.70
CA TRP A 63 -23.93 -16.98 1.41
C TRP A 63 -23.79 -16.62 -0.06
N MET A 64 -24.17 -17.53 -0.95
CA MET A 64 -23.93 -17.43 -2.39
C MET A 64 -25.07 -16.76 -3.17
N LEU A 65 -26.31 -16.88 -2.68
CA LEU A 65 -27.50 -16.43 -3.40
C LEU A 65 -27.83 -14.94 -3.13
N PRO A 66 -28.44 -14.24 -4.10
CA PRO A 66 -28.93 -12.87 -3.90
C PRO A 66 -30.16 -12.83 -2.99
N ALA A 67 -30.26 -11.78 -2.16
CA ALA A 67 -31.36 -11.61 -1.25
C ALA A 67 -32.71 -11.42 -1.96
N GLY A 68 -33.76 -12.04 -1.41
CA GLY A 68 -35.14 -11.90 -1.87
C GLY A 68 -35.46 -12.55 -3.21
N LYS A 69 -34.48 -13.14 -3.91
CA LYS A 69 -34.68 -13.72 -5.25
C LYS A 69 -35.14 -15.19 -5.23
N TYR A 70 -34.65 -15.98 -4.27
CA TYR A 70 -34.92 -17.42 -4.21
C TYR A 70 -35.41 -17.83 -2.81
N PRO A 71 -36.35 -18.79 -2.70
CA PRO A 71 -36.87 -19.26 -1.42
C PRO A 71 -35.81 -19.87 -0.48
N ASP A 72 -34.76 -20.45 -1.05
CA ASP A 72 -33.62 -21.08 -0.38
C ASP A 72 -32.41 -20.13 -0.24
N GLY A 73 -32.59 -18.84 -0.55
CA GLY A 73 -31.58 -17.79 -0.41
C GLY A 73 -31.81 -16.86 0.78
N PRO A 74 -30.94 -15.87 0.99
CA PRO A 74 -31.13 -14.90 2.06
C PRO A 74 -32.37 -14.02 1.79
N LYS A 75 -33.00 -13.50 2.86
CA LYS A 75 -34.22 -12.69 2.73
C LYS A 75 -33.92 -11.20 2.57
N GLU A 76 -33.05 -10.66 3.42
CA GLU A 76 -32.86 -9.20 3.54
C GLU A 76 -31.55 -8.72 2.91
N TYR A 77 -30.43 -9.41 3.17
CA TYR A 77 -29.11 -8.94 2.80
C TYR A 77 -28.36 -9.96 1.95
N THR A 78 -27.86 -9.49 0.80
CA THR A 78 -26.95 -10.26 -0.05
C THR A 78 -25.58 -10.29 0.59
N LEU A 79 -25.08 -11.50 0.90
CA LEU A 79 -23.78 -11.68 1.55
C LEU A 79 -22.63 -11.80 0.54
N GLY A 80 -22.83 -12.55 -0.55
CA GLY A 80 -21.81 -12.72 -1.59
C GLY A 80 -20.56 -13.43 -1.11
N ARG A 81 -20.69 -14.49 -0.32
CA ARG A 81 -19.54 -15.23 0.22
C ARG A 81 -19.33 -16.54 -0.52
N MET A 82 -18.06 -16.86 -0.78
CA MET A 82 -17.64 -18.16 -1.28
C MET A 82 -18.04 -19.27 -0.31
N SER A 83 -18.57 -20.36 -0.85
CA SER A 83 -18.88 -21.56 -0.10
C SER A 83 -17.66 -22.46 0.07
N VAL A 84 -17.63 -23.17 1.20
CA VAL A 84 -16.67 -24.25 1.47
C VAL A 84 -17.09 -25.60 0.86
N ILE A 85 -18.23 -25.68 0.18
CA ILE A 85 -18.73 -26.90 -0.49
C ILE A 85 -18.45 -26.77 -2.00
N PRO A 86 -17.48 -27.52 -2.56
CA PRO A 86 -17.10 -27.43 -3.98
C PRO A 86 -18.27 -27.69 -4.94
N GLU A 87 -19.17 -28.60 -4.61
CA GLU A 87 -20.25 -29.01 -5.49
C GLU A 87 -21.33 -27.91 -5.66
N LEU A 88 -21.41 -26.96 -4.72
CA LEU A 88 -22.40 -25.88 -4.79
C LEU A 88 -22.13 -24.91 -5.95
N TYR A 89 -20.88 -24.75 -6.38
CA TYR A 89 -20.54 -23.86 -7.50
C TYR A 89 -21.18 -24.35 -8.80
N GLN A 90 -21.19 -25.67 -9.02
CA GLN A 90 -21.88 -26.26 -10.17
C GLN A 90 -23.40 -26.26 -9.97
N LYS A 91 -23.89 -26.65 -8.79
CA LYS A 91 -25.35 -26.72 -8.49
C LYS A 91 -26.06 -25.38 -8.56
N LEU A 92 -25.37 -24.29 -8.19
CA LEU A 92 -25.90 -22.93 -8.16
C LEU A 92 -25.45 -22.09 -9.36
N ALA A 93 -24.89 -22.71 -10.40
CA ALA A 93 -24.52 -22.03 -11.63
C ALA A 93 -25.70 -21.23 -12.20
N GLY A 94 -25.47 -19.96 -12.53
CA GLY A 94 -26.51 -19.03 -13.00
C GLY A 94 -27.47 -18.49 -11.92
N ARG A 95 -27.40 -19.01 -10.68
CA ARG A 95 -28.17 -18.52 -9.53
C ARG A 95 -27.33 -17.72 -8.54
N SER A 96 -26.10 -18.15 -8.31
CA SER A 96 -25.13 -17.52 -7.41
C SER A 96 -24.69 -16.14 -7.91
N ILE A 97 -24.44 -15.21 -6.99
CA ILE A 97 -23.77 -13.93 -7.28
C ILE A 97 -22.25 -14.00 -7.11
N VAL A 98 -21.72 -15.11 -6.57
CA VAL A 98 -20.28 -15.33 -6.40
C VAL A 98 -19.70 -15.73 -7.76
N PRO A 99 -18.80 -14.93 -8.35
CA PRO A 99 -18.36 -15.09 -9.74
C PRO A 99 -17.20 -16.07 -9.92
N VAL A 100 -16.63 -16.60 -8.83
CA VAL A 100 -15.40 -17.40 -8.84
C VAL A 100 -15.55 -18.66 -7.99
N ASN A 101 -14.93 -19.76 -8.44
CA ASN A 101 -14.78 -20.99 -7.66
C ASN A 101 -13.36 -21.03 -7.03
N PRO A 102 -13.21 -20.89 -5.70
CA PRO A 102 -11.90 -20.88 -5.05
C PRO A 102 -11.16 -22.22 -5.16
N PHE A 103 -11.86 -23.32 -5.40
CA PHE A 103 -11.25 -24.64 -5.56
C PHE A 103 -10.55 -24.83 -6.91
N GLU A 104 -10.87 -23.97 -7.89
CA GLU A 104 -10.25 -23.96 -9.22
C GLU A 104 -9.21 -22.83 -9.37
N MET A 105 -9.11 -21.95 -8.38
CA MET A 105 -8.15 -20.85 -8.39
C MET A 105 -6.73 -21.38 -8.25
N LYS A 106 -5.86 -20.97 -9.17
CA LYS A 106 -4.42 -21.18 -9.06
C LYS A 106 -3.82 -20.06 -8.22
N SER A 107 -3.26 -20.39 -7.06
CA SER A 107 -2.42 -19.46 -6.30
C SER A 107 -0.96 -19.86 -6.45
N VAL A 108 -0.10 -18.88 -6.75
CA VAL A 108 1.36 -19.04 -6.66
C VAL A 108 1.89 -18.54 -5.32
N LEU A 109 1.08 -17.79 -4.57
CA LEU A 109 1.44 -17.25 -3.26
C LEU A 109 1.15 -18.30 -2.17
N LYS A 110 2.23 -18.81 -1.57
CA LYS A 110 2.13 -19.67 -0.38
C LYS A 110 2.09 -18.82 0.88
N TYR A 111 0.89 -18.56 1.37
CA TYR A 111 0.70 -17.86 2.65
C TYR A 111 1.16 -18.73 3.83
N ASP A 112 2.01 -18.18 4.69
CA ASP A 112 2.48 -18.82 5.91
C ASP A 112 1.79 -18.16 7.12
N SER A 113 0.69 -18.76 7.56
CA SER A 113 -0.11 -18.26 8.68
C SER A 113 0.65 -18.28 10.00
N THR A 114 1.56 -19.23 10.19
CA THR A 114 2.38 -19.34 11.41
C THR A 114 3.36 -18.19 11.48
N LYS A 115 4.08 -17.93 10.38
CA LYS A 115 4.98 -16.79 10.28
C LYS A 115 4.23 -15.46 10.42
N GLY A 116 3.10 -15.32 9.71
CA GLY A 116 2.26 -14.12 9.78
C GLY A 116 1.73 -13.84 11.18
N GLY A 117 1.22 -14.88 11.85
CA GLY A 117 0.73 -14.80 13.23
C GLY A 117 1.82 -14.41 14.22
N LYS A 118 3.02 -15.01 14.10
CA LYS A 118 4.15 -14.72 14.99
C LYS A 118 4.47 -13.22 15.06
N ARG A 119 4.50 -12.55 13.90
CA ARG A 119 4.86 -11.11 13.80
C ARG A 119 3.66 -10.16 13.71
N TRP A 120 2.44 -10.63 13.95
CA TRP A 120 1.21 -9.85 13.70
C TRP A 120 1.20 -8.50 14.44
N SER A 121 1.34 -8.52 15.77
CA SER A 121 1.34 -7.30 16.58
C SER A 121 2.50 -6.38 16.24
N LEU A 122 3.69 -6.96 15.99
CA LEU A 122 4.88 -6.21 15.62
C LEU A 122 4.70 -5.45 14.31
N VAL A 123 4.19 -6.11 13.27
CA VAL A 123 3.97 -5.50 11.95
C VAL A 123 2.90 -4.41 12.04
N ASN A 124 1.85 -4.59 12.84
CA ASN A 124 0.84 -3.56 13.04
C ASN A 124 1.41 -2.31 13.71
N ASP A 125 2.27 -2.47 14.70
CA ASP A 125 2.94 -1.33 15.34
C ASP A 125 3.97 -0.66 14.41
N LEU A 126 4.65 -1.46 13.58
CA LEU A 126 5.53 -0.92 12.54
C LEU A 126 4.73 -0.04 11.56
N PHE A 127 3.53 -0.47 11.14
CA PHE A 127 2.63 0.37 10.34
C PHE A 127 2.19 1.62 11.09
N GLY A 128 1.85 1.49 12.38
CA GLY A 128 1.53 2.61 13.25
C GLY A 128 2.64 3.67 13.24
N ALA A 129 3.86 3.27 13.57
CA ALA A 129 5.01 4.16 13.65
C ALA A 129 5.41 4.78 12.31
N LEU A 130 5.40 4.00 11.22
CA LEU A 130 5.89 4.45 9.91
C LEU A 130 4.85 5.21 9.08
N ILE A 131 3.55 4.93 9.26
CA ILE A 131 2.50 5.49 8.37
C ILE A 131 1.51 6.35 9.13
N ILE A 132 1.04 5.91 10.30
CA ILE A 132 -0.06 6.58 11.02
C ILE A 132 0.49 7.74 11.86
N ASP A 133 1.43 7.47 12.75
CA ASP A 133 1.97 8.45 13.70
C ASP A 133 2.85 9.51 13.04
N THR A 134 3.31 9.24 11.83
CA THR A 134 4.19 10.09 11.01
C THR A 134 3.56 10.47 9.68
N HIS A 135 2.22 10.39 9.60
CA HIS A 135 1.47 10.59 8.36
C HIS A 135 1.74 11.94 7.70
N ASP A 136 1.77 13.02 8.48
CA ASP A 136 2.00 14.37 7.95
C ASP A 136 3.37 14.49 7.29
N ASP A 137 4.40 13.87 7.86
CA ASP A 137 5.76 13.91 7.31
C ASP A 137 5.89 13.02 6.08
N LEU A 138 5.24 11.84 6.08
CA LEU A 138 5.11 10.99 4.90
C LEU A 138 4.43 11.74 3.74
N VAL A 139 3.30 12.41 4.01
CA VAL A 139 2.56 13.18 3.01
C VAL A 139 3.40 14.33 2.47
N LYS A 140 4.11 15.08 3.33
CA LYS A 140 5.04 16.14 2.91
C LYS A 140 6.13 15.60 1.99
N ALA A 141 6.80 14.52 2.39
CA ALA A 141 7.86 13.90 1.60
C ALA A 141 7.35 13.39 0.25
N TRP A 142 6.20 12.70 0.24
CA TRP A 142 5.57 12.22 -0.98
C TRP A 142 5.17 13.37 -1.91
N LYS A 143 4.51 14.41 -1.38
CA LYS A 143 4.16 15.63 -2.13
C LYS A 143 5.39 16.28 -2.75
N LYS A 144 6.49 16.39 -1.98
CA LYS A 144 7.74 16.94 -2.48
C LYS A 144 8.26 16.20 -3.71
N ILE A 145 8.15 14.87 -3.75
CA ILE A 145 8.52 14.04 -4.90
C ILE A 145 7.58 14.30 -6.08
N ILE A 146 6.26 14.17 -5.88
CA ILE A 146 5.30 14.23 -6.99
C ILE A 146 5.15 15.63 -7.59
N ASP A 147 5.20 16.68 -6.78
CA ASP A 147 5.09 18.08 -7.24
C ASP A 147 6.31 18.50 -8.08
N ASN A 148 7.42 17.76 -7.97
CA ASN A 148 8.67 18.01 -8.68
C ASN A 148 9.05 16.89 -9.65
N TRP A 149 8.16 15.93 -9.91
CA TRP A 149 8.48 14.70 -10.65
C TRP A 149 9.15 14.93 -12.00
N ASP A 150 8.66 15.89 -12.79
CA ASP A 150 9.17 16.18 -14.13
C ASP A 150 10.45 17.03 -14.12
N LYS A 151 10.74 17.67 -12.99
CA LYS A 151 11.92 18.53 -12.80
C LYS A 151 13.10 17.77 -12.19
N LEU A 152 12.83 16.61 -11.59
CA LEU A 152 13.83 15.78 -10.95
C LEU A 152 14.45 14.81 -11.97
N PRO A 153 15.79 14.75 -12.05
CA PRO A 153 16.49 13.70 -12.77
C PRO A 153 16.12 12.31 -12.22
N GLU A 154 16.17 11.30 -13.09
CA GLU A 154 15.76 9.94 -12.74
C GLU A 154 16.53 9.38 -11.53
N ASP A 155 17.84 9.66 -11.42
CA ASP A 155 18.65 9.19 -10.30
C ASP A 155 18.22 9.81 -8.97
N ILE A 156 17.83 11.09 -8.96
CA ILE A 156 17.31 11.77 -7.76
C ILE A 156 15.93 11.21 -7.40
N ARG A 157 15.05 10.98 -8.38
CA ARG A 157 13.76 10.33 -8.13
C ARG A 157 13.93 8.95 -7.50
N ASN A 158 14.82 8.13 -8.06
CA ASN A 158 15.07 6.78 -7.57
C ASN A 158 15.68 6.80 -6.16
N LYS A 159 16.61 7.72 -5.86
CA LYS A 159 17.15 7.90 -4.50
C LYS A 159 16.09 8.34 -3.50
N ALA A 160 15.23 9.29 -3.87
CA ALA A 160 14.15 9.78 -3.02
C ALA A 160 13.11 8.69 -2.74
N LEU A 161 12.70 7.93 -3.75
CA LEU A 161 11.79 6.78 -3.60
C LEU A 161 12.42 5.68 -2.75
N ALA A 162 13.70 5.35 -2.98
CA ALA A 162 14.41 4.37 -2.18
C ALA A 162 14.44 4.79 -0.71
N GLU A 163 14.79 6.05 -0.40
CA GLU A 163 14.78 6.60 0.96
C GLU A 163 13.38 6.56 1.59
N LEU A 164 12.34 7.00 0.87
CA LEU A 164 10.94 7.01 1.31
C LEU A 164 10.45 5.62 1.73
N THR A 165 10.84 4.60 0.95
CA THR A 165 10.41 3.20 1.12
C THR A 165 11.28 2.38 2.07
N LYS A 166 12.35 2.97 2.65
CA LYS A 166 13.18 2.26 3.63
C LYS A 166 12.34 1.80 4.83
N VAL A 167 12.67 0.61 5.30
CA VAL A 167 12.11 -0.03 6.50
C VAL A 167 13.21 -0.19 7.55
N PRO A 168 12.90 -0.01 8.85
CA PRO A 168 13.91 -0.04 9.92
C PRO A 168 14.32 -1.47 10.35
N VAL A 169 13.70 -2.49 9.75
CA VAL A 169 13.84 -3.88 10.19
C VAL A 169 13.64 -4.81 9.01
N SER A 170 14.48 -5.84 8.91
CA SER A 170 14.33 -6.95 7.95
C SER A 170 13.27 -7.96 8.42
N GLU A 171 12.88 -8.90 7.55
CA GLU A 171 11.94 -9.96 7.92
C GLU A 171 12.49 -10.85 9.04
N ASP A 172 13.77 -11.25 8.98
CA ASP A 172 14.41 -12.11 9.97
C ASP A 172 14.53 -11.42 11.33
N GLU A 173 14.93 -10.15 11.34
CA GLU A 173 14.96 -9.35 12.57
C GLU A 173 13.56 -9.17 13.15
N ALA A 174 12.55 -8.90 12.32
CA ALA A 174 11.16 -8.81 12.78
C ALA A 174 10.68 -10.12 13.42
N LEU A 175 11.09 -11.28 12.88
CA LEU A 175 10.76 -12.60 13.46
C LEU A 175 11.44 -12.85 14.80
N GLN A 176 12.65 -12.35 15.01
CA GLN A 176 13.37 -12.45 16.28
C GLN A 176 12.81 -11.47 17.33
N LEU A 177 12.50 -10.24 16.92
CA LEU A 177 11.92 -9.21 17.80
C LEU A 177 10.52 -9.59 18.26
N ALA A 178 9.75 -10.28 17.42
CA ALA A 178 8.39 -10.72 17.73
C ALA A 178 8.31 -11.59 19.00
N ASP A 179 9.36 -12.37 19.31
CA ASP A 179 9.42 -13.20 20.52
C ASP A 179 9.43 -12.38 21.81
N LYS A 180 9.84 -11.11 21.75
CA LYS A 180 9.89 -10.18 22.88
C LYS A 180 8.73 -9.18 22.88
N TRP A 181 7.80 -9.26 21.93
CA TRP A 181 6.78 -8.22 21.73
C TRP A 181 5.69 -8.17 22.81
N GLY A 182 5.67 -9.18 23.71
CA GLY A 182 4.84 -9.16 24.92
C GLY A 182 5.38 -8.25 26.04
N ASP A 183 6.66 -7.90 26.00
CA ASP A 183 7.26 -6.93 26.92
C ASP A 183 6.91 -5.51 26.47
N GLN A 184 6.11 -4.83 27.29
CA GLN A 184 5.60 -3.49 26.96
C GLN A 184 6.69 -2.42 26.92
N GLU A 185 7.71 -2.52 27.77
CA GLU A 185 8.79 -1.54 27.80
C GLU A 185 9.64 -1.67 26.53
N PHE A 186 10.05 -2.90 26.21
CA PHE A 186 10.79 -3.19 24.98
C PHE A 186 10.02 -2.80 23.72
N ARG A 187 8.73 -3.14 23.67
CA ARG A 187 7.84 -2.79 22.56
C ARG A 187 7.75 -1.28 22.35
N ASN A 188 7.49 -0.52 23.42
CA ASN A 188 7.35 0.94 23.34
C ASN A 188 8.67 1.63 22.95
N GLN A 189 9.80 1.10 23.42
CA GLN A 189 11.12 1.57 23.00
C GLN A 189 11.31 1.38 21.49
N LYS A 190 11.01 0.19 20.96
CA LYS A 190 11.14 -0.11 19.52
C LYS A 190 10.21 0.73 18.65
N ILE A 191 8.97 0.93 19.08
CA ILE A 191 8.01 1.82 18.40
C ILE A 191 8.58 3.25 18.32
N SER A 192 9.14 3.76 19.41
CA SER A 192 9.75 5.09 19.44
C SER A 192 10.96 5.20 18.51
N GLU A 193 11.82 4.18 18.49
CA GLU A 193 12.95 4.08 17.56
C GLU A 193 12.48 4.10 16.09
N TRP A 194 11.46 3.30 15.75
CA TRP A 194 10.90 3.24 14.39
C TRP A 194 10.21 4.53 13.97
N ARG A 195 9.54 5.20 14.90
CA ARG A 195 8.94 6.52 14.64
C ARG A 195 10.01 7.56 14.32
N ASN A 196 11.08 7.62 15.11
CA ASN A 196 12.20 8.54 14.85
C ASN A 196 12.89 8.23 13.53
N PHE A 197 13.08 6.94 13.22
CA PHE A 197 13.57 6.50 11.92
C PHE A 197 12.68 6.99 10.76
N ALA A 198 11.35 6.90 10.90
CA ALA A 198 10.40 7.38 9.89
C ALA A 198 10.49 8.89 9.69
N VAL A 199 10.48 9.67 10.78
CA VAL A 199 10.62 11.14 10.69
C VAL A 199 11.93 11.50 9.98
N GLN A 200 13.03 10.84 10.34
CA GLN A 200 14.32 11.11 9.72
C GLN A 200 14.32 10.76 8.22
N LYS A 201 13.81 9.60 7.82
CA LYS A 201 13.78 9.21 6.40
C LYS A 201 12.91 10.16 5.57
N TYR A 202 11.77 10.61 6.10
CA TYR A 202 10.91 11.57 5.41
C TYR A 202 11.56 12.95 5.31
N SER A 203 12.22 13.41 6.37
CA SER A 203 13.01 14.64 6.34
C SER A 203 14.15 14.54 5.33
N ASN A 204 14.84 13.41 5.24
CA ASN A 204 15.94 13.19 4.30
C ASN A 204 15.46 13.33 2.85
N VAL A 205 14.28 12.80 2.52
CA VAL A 205 13.66 12.94 1.19
C VAL A 205 13.46 14.41 0.85
N VAL A 206 12.88 15.18 1.78
CA VAL A 206 12.63 16.61 1.56
C VAL A 206 13.94 17.37 1.37
N SER A 207 14.91 17.17 2.27
CA SER A 207 16.21 17.81 2.23
C SER A 207 16.99 17.47 0.95
N MET A 208 16.94 16.22 0.49
CA MET A 208 17.61 15.79 -0.75
C MET A 208 17.09 16.56 -1.97
N ILE A 209 15.76 16.74 -2.05
CA ILE A 209 15.13 17.47 -3.16
C ILE A 209 15.44 18.97 -3.05
N ASP A 210 15.40 19.54 -1.86
CA ASP A 210 15.74 20.96 -1.64
C ASP A 210 17.19 21.23 -2.02
N GLN A 211 18.13 20.41 -1.57
CA GLN A 211 19.55 20.52 -1.92
C GLN A 211 19.79 20.43 -3.43
N TYR A 212 19.07 19.54 -4.13
CA TYR A 212 19.15 19.45 -5.58
C TYR A 212 18.76 20.78 -6.26
N PHE A 213 17.62 21.37 -5.87
CA PHE A 213 17.17 22.64 -6.46
C PHE A 213 18.06 23.82 -6.08
N GLU A 214 18.58 23.86 -4.87
CA GLU A 214 19.57 24.86 -4.44
C GLU A 214 20.86 24.78 -5.27
N GLU A 215 21.34 23.57 -5.55
CA GLU A 215 22.51 23.36 -6.40
C GLU A 215 22.25 23.77 -7.85
N GLN A 216 21.10 23.41 -8.42
CA GLN A 216 20.72 23.85 -9.78
C GLN A 216 20.62 25.37 -9.89
N ALA A 217 20.01 26.04 -8.90
CA ALA A 217 19.92 27.49 -8.87
C ALA A 217 21.32 28.14 -8.80
N ARG A 218 22.23 27.57 -7.99
CA ARG A 218 23.62 28.03 -7.89
C ARG A 218 24.37 27.87 -9.21
N LEU A 219 24.24 26.73 -9.88
CA LEU A 219 24.87 26.47 -11.17
C LEU A 219 24.35 27.43 -12.25
N GLN A 220 23.04 27.68 -12.29
CA GLN A 220 22.45 28.66 -13.21
C GLN A 220 22.98 30.07 -12.95
N GLN A 221 23.06 30.49 -11.69
CA GLN A 221 23.62 31.79 -11.33
C GLN A 221 25.10 31.93 -11.75
N GLN A 222 25.91 30.88 -11.54
CA GLN A 222 27.31 30.88 -11.98
C GLN A 222 27.44 30.95 -13.51
N GLN A 223 26.62 30.20 -14.24
CA GLN A 223 26.58 30.28 -15.71
C GLN A 223 26.17 31.67 -16.21
N GLN A 224 25.17 32.30 -15.59
CA GLN A 224 24.77 33.67 -15.91
C GLN A 224 25.90 34.67 -15.66
N LEU A 225 26.58 34.59 -14.51
CA LEU A 225 27.73 35.45 -14.19
C LEU A 225 28.89 35.25 -15.19
N MET A 226 29.16 33.99 -15.57
CA MET A 226 30.18 33.68 -16.58
C MET A 226 29.82 34.27 -17.96
N MET A 227 28.55 34.12 -18.38
CA MET A 227 28.06 34.71 -19.63
C MET A 227 28.18 36.24 -19.64
N ILE A 228 27.85 36.90 -18.53
CA ILE A 228 28.03 38.36 -18.37
C ILE A 228 29.50 38.73 -18.46
N ALA A 229 30.40 38.01 -17.77
CA ALA A 229 31.83 38.28 -17.81
C ALA A 229 32.40 38.16 -19.24
N VAL A 230 32.00 37.12 -19.98
CA VAL A 230 32.38 36.93 -21.39
C VAL A 230 31.86 38.08 -22.27
N ALA A 231 30.60 38.48 -22.09
CA ALA A 231 30.02 39.60 -22.83
C ALA A 231 30.76 40.93 -22.56
N VAL A 232 31.11 41.21 -21.30
CA VAL A 232 31.88 42.40 -20.91
C VAL A 232 33.27 42.38 -21.55
N ILE A 233 33.98 41.25 -21.53
CA ILE A 233 35.29 41.11 -22.17
C ILE A 233 35.17 41.36 -23.68
N ALA A 234 34.17 40.77 -24.34
CA ALA A 234 33.93 40.97 -25.77
C ALA A 234 33.69 42.46 -26.11
N ILE A 235 32.89 43.16 -25.30
CA ILE A 235 32.65 44.60 -25.46
C ILE A 235 33.96 45.39 -25.31
N ILE A 236 34.77 45.10 -24.29
CA ILE A 236 36.07 45.77 -24.07
C ILE A 236 37.00 45.57 -25.27
N VAL A 237 37.08 44.34 -25.80
CA VAL A 237 37.91 44.03 -26.98
C VAL A 237 37.44 44.81 -28.21
N VAL A 238 36.13 44.89 -28.45
CA VAL A 238 35.57 45.68 -29.56
C VAL A 238 35.89 47.17 -29.39
N VAL A 239 35.70 47.73 -28.20
CA VAL A 239 36.00 49.15 -27.92
C VAL A 239 37.49 49.44 -28.11
N ALA A 240 38.38 48.57 -27.61
CA ALA A 240 39.83 48.71 -27.79
C ALA A 240 40.25 48.63 -29.26
N ALA A 241 39.66 47.71 -30.04
CA ALA A 241 39.92 47.59 -31.47
C ALA A 241 39.47 48.85 -32.24
N VAL A 242 38.28 49.39 -31.92
CA VAL A 242 37.78 50.64 -32.52
C VAL A 242 38.69 51.82 -32.18
N PHE A 243 39.12 51.93 -30.92
CA PHE A 243 40.04 52.98 -30.48
C PHE A 243 41.40 52.89 -31.21
N TYR A 244 41.96 51.69 -31.31
CA TYR A 244 43.22 51.44 -32.02
C TYR A 244 43.10 51.80 -33.52
N MET A 245 42.00 51.41 -34.17
CA MET A 245 41.75 51.76 -35.58
C MET A 245 41.59 53.27 -35.80
N ARG A 246 40.95 53.99 -34.87
CA ARG A 246 40.84 55.45 -34.93
C ARG A 246 42.19 56.14 -34.76
N LYS A 247 43.02 55.68 -33.82
CA LYS A 247 44.37 56.24 -33.59
C LYS A 247 45.32 56.01 -34.77
N LYS A 248 45.15 54.93 -35.54
CA LYS A 248 45.96 54.65 -36.74
C LYS A 248 45.57 55.48 -37.97
N LYS A 249 44.37 56.09 -37.97
CA LYS A 249 43.85 56.93 -39.07
C LYS A 249 44.09 58.43 -38.86
N ALA A 250 44.59 58.84 -37.70
CA ALA A 250 45.01 60.20 -37.38
C ALA A 250 46.55 60.30 -37.44
#